data_AF-A0A934PKS2-F1
#
_entry.id   AF-A0A934PKS2-F1
#
_cell.length_a   1.000
_cell.length_b   1.000
_cell.length_c   1.000
_cell.angle_alpha   90.00
_cell.angle_beta   90.00
_cell.angle_gamma   90.00
#
_symmetry.space_group_name_H-M   'P 1'
#
loop_
_entity.id
_entity.type
_entity.pdbx_description
1 polymer ?
#
loop_
_entity_poly.entity_id
_entity_poly.type
_entity_poly.pdbx_seq_one_letter_code
_entity_poly.pdbx_strand_id
1 'polypeptide(L)'
;MGEIIKKLKFKDVAVAIDAPENYQNKFLTHEFALDFKNDVTHFNVLVFIKDKSSFLNFMQQKMHQIAYDAVLWFAYPKGTSKVKTDINRDSMW
;
A
#
# COMPACT_ATOMS: atom_id res chain seq x y z
N MET A 1 -0.64 -8.30 13.31
CA MET A 1 -1.04 -7.88 11.95
C MET A 1 -2.55 -7.67 11.85
N GLY A 2 -3.38 -8.61 12.34
CA GLY A 2 -4.84 -8.46 12.34
C GLY A 2 -5.35 -7.16 12.97
N GLU A 3 -4.78 -6.71 14.09
CA GLU A 3 -5.15 -5.41 14.69
C GLU A 3 -4.77 -4.20 13.82
N ILE A 4 -3.67 -4.28 13.07
CA ILE A 4 -3.24 -3.20 12.17
C ILE A 4 -4.18 -3.15 10.97
N ILE A 5 -4.56 -4.30 10.41
CA ILE A 5 -5.50 -4.39 9.29
C ILE A 5 -6.86 -3.78 9.68
N LYS A 6 -7.36 -4.04 10.88
CA LYS A 6 -8.60 -3.40 11.40
C LYS A 6 -8.51 -1.88 11.44
N LYS A 7 -7.31 -1.31 11.69
CA LYS A 7 -7.09 0.15 11.71
C LYS A 7 -7.10 0.78 10.33
N LEU A 8 -6.90 0.01 9.25
CA LEU A 8 -6.95 0.52 7.87
C LEU A 8 -8.37 0.92 7.45
N LYS A 9 -9.40 0.47 8.19
CA LYS A 9 -10.83 0.76 7.95
C LYS A 9 -11.31 0.39 6.54
N PHE A 10 -10.72 -0.66 5.96
CA PHE A 10 -11.20 -1.22 4.71
C PHE A 10 -12.57 -1.86 4.91
N LYS A 11 -13.48 -1.56 3.99
CA LYS A 11 -14.88 -2.02 4.05
C LYS A 11 -15.10 -3.36 3.36
N ASP A 12 -14.18 -3.75 2.47
CA ASP A 12 -14.30 -4.90 1.58
C ASP A 12 -12.90 -5.40 1.18
N VAL A 13 -12.80 -6.25 0.14
CA VAL A 13 -11.55 -6.77 -0.44
C VAL A 13 -10.52 -5.65 -0.61
N ALA A 14 -9.32 -5.93 -0.11
CA ALA A 14 -8.20 -5.01 -0.12
C ALA A 14 -7.02 -5.56 -0.93
N VAL A 15 -6.21 -4.65 -1.44
CA VAL A 15 -4.98 -4.98 -2.17
C VAL A 15 -3.79 -4.39 -1.43
N ALA A 16 -2.76 -5.21 -1.21
CA ALA A 16 -1.47 -4.80 -0.66
C ALA A 16 -0.41 -4.82 -1.78
N ILE A 17 -0.13 -3.66 -2.35
CA ILE A 17 0.83 -3.50 -3.45
C ILE A 17 2.25 -3.35 -2.91
N ASP A 18 3.19 -4.04 -3.57
CA ASP A 18 4.63 -4.01 -3.29
C ASP A 18 4.97 -4.40 -1.83
N ALA A 19 4.11 -5.23 -1.22
CA ALA A 19 4.29 -5.69 0.16
C ALA A 19 5.60 -6.48 0.34
N PRO A 20 6.39 -6.21 1.41
CA PRO A 20 7.62 -6.95 1.67
C PRO A 20 7.35 -8.45 1.86
N GLU A 21 8.27 -9.30 1.39
CA GLU A 21 8.11 -10.77 1.37
C GLU A 21 7.68 -11.37 2.71
N ASN A 22 8.25 -10.87 3.82
CA ASN A 22 7.94 -11.31 5.17
C ASN A 22 6.50 -10.96 5.65
N TYR A 23 5.77 -10.13 4.90
CA TYR A 23 4.38 -9.76 5.15
C TYR A 23 3.40 -10.32 4.12
N GLN A 24 3.85 -10.73 2.93
CA GLN A 24 2.98 -11.23 1.85
C GLN A 24 2.06 -12.37 2.31
N ASN A 25 2.61 -13.40 2.97
CA ASN A 25 1.82 -14.52 3.50
C ASN A 25 0.73 -14.08 4.49
N LYS A 26 0.99 -13.03 5.27
CA LYS A 26 0.01 -12.50 6.24
C LYS A 26 -1.14 -11.78 5.55
N PHE A 27 -0.85 -11.07 4.47
CA PHE A 27 -1.86 -10.43 3.63
C PHE A 27 -2.75 -11.47 2.94
N LEU A 28 -2.14 -12.49 2.32
CA LEU A 28 -2.89 -13.60 1.70
C LEU A 28 -3.81 -14.33 2.70
N THR A 29 -3.33 -14.55 3.93
CA THR A 29 -4.13 -15.16 5.02
C THR A 29 -5.35 -14.31 5.41
N HIS A 30 -5.33 -13.01 5.13
CA HIS A 30 -6.43 -12.08 5.40
C HIS A 30 -7.17 -11.68 4.11
N GLU A 31 -7.04 -12.48 3.04
CA GLU A 31 -7.75 -12.30 1.76
C GLU A 31 -7.38 -11.03 1.00
N PHE A 32 -6.21 -10.44 1.30
CA PHE A 32 -5.67 -9.36 0.49
C PHE A 32 -5.07 -9.92 -0.80
N ALA A 33 -5.33 -9.26 -1.92
CA ALA A 33 -4.54 -9.46 -3.13
C ALA A 33 -3.17 -8.77 -2.98
N LEU A 34 -2.14 -9.30 -3.64
CA LEU A 34 -0.78 -8.72 -3.62
C LEU A 34 -0.45 -7.89 -4.86
N ASP A 35 -1.33 -7.94 -5.86
CA ASP A 35 -1.22 -7.17 -7.09
C ASP A 35 -2.63 -6.75 -7.54
N PHE A 36 -2.69 -5.75 -8.41
CA PHE A 36 -3.94 -5.40 -9.06
C PHE A 36 -4.35 -6.50 -10.03
N LYS A 37 -5.66 -6.76 -10.08
CA LYS A 37 -6.22 -7.64 -11.10
C LYS A 37 -6.58 -6.77 -12.29
N ASN A 38 -6.17 -7.19 -13.49
CA ASN A 38 -6.57 -6.53 -14.72
C ASN A 38 -8.10 -6.39 -14.76
N ASP A 39 -8.56 -5.21 -15.18
CA ASP A 39 -9.97 -4.84 -15.35
C ASP A 39 -10.82 -4.70 -14.08
N VAL A 40 -10.21 -4.69 -12.88
CA VAL A 40 -10.92 -4.42 -11.62
C VAL A 40 -10.43 -3.13 -11.00
N THR A 41 -11.35 -2.20 -10.74
CA THR A 41 -11.05 -0.99 -9.98
C THR A 41 -11.07 -1.27 -8.47
N HIS A 42 -10.04 -0.82 -7.74
CA HIS A 42 -9.88 -1.16 -6.33
C HIS A 42 -10.24 0.00 -5.39
N PHE A 43 -11.08 -0.29 -4.37
CA PHE A 43 -11.56 0.70 -3.38
C PHE A 43 -10.74 0.73 -2.09
N ASN A 44 -9.98 -0.33 -1.78
CA ASN A 44 -9.18 -0.45 -0.56
C ASN A 44 -7.76 -0.85 -0.95
N VAL A 45 -6.82 0.10 -0.91
CA VAL A 45 -5.46 -0.12 -1.41
C VAL A 45 -4.46 0.28 -0.33
N LEU A 46 -3.52 -0.63 -0.04
CA LEU A 46 -2.35 -0.39 0.80
C LEU A 46 -1.11 -0.54 -0.08
N VAL A 47 -0.28 0.49 -0.16
CA VAL A 47 0.93 0.51 -0.99
C VAL A 47 2.14 0.61 -0.10
N PHE A 48 3.12 -0.26 -0.29
CA PHE A 48 4.40 -0.17 0.38
C PHE A 48 5.40 0.58 -0.49
N ILE A 49 5.83 1.75 -0.04
CA ILE A 49 6.80 2.60 -0.74
C ILE A 49 8.07 2.70 0.09
N LYS A 50 9.23 2.56 -0.56
CA LYS A 50 10.54 2.65 0.11
C LYS A 50 11.12 4.06 0.09
N ASP A 51 10.91 4.77 -1.02
CA ASP A 51 11.52 6.05 -1.33
C ASP A 51 10.58 6.88 -2.23
N LYS A 52 10.97 8.13 -2.48
CA LYS A 52 10.21 9.09 -3.29
C LYS A 52 10.03 8.60 -4.73
N SER A 53 11.03 7.91 -5.27
CA SER A 53 10.99 7.35 -6.62
C SER A 53 9.90 6.29 -6.74
N SER A 54 9.80 5.40 -5.76
CA SER A 54 8.78 4.37 -5.67
C SER A 54 7.37 4.98 -5.60
N PHE A 55 7.21 6.05 -4.82
CA PHE A 55 5.95 6.79 -4.73
C PHE A 55 5.56 7.42 -6.07
N LEU A 56 6.46 8.14 -6.72
CA LEU A 56 6.18 8.77 -8.01
C LEU A 56 5.85 7.73 -9.09
N ASN A 57 6.58 6.61 -9.11
CA ASN A 57 6.29 5.50 -10.03
C ASN A 57 4.87 4.96 -9.81
N PHE A 58 4.46 4.73 -8.56
CA PHE A 58 3.10 4.31 -8.24
C PHE A 58 2.06 5.33 -8.74
N MET A 59 2.26 6.61 -8.44
CA MET A 59 1.32 7.67 -8.85
C MET A 59 1.17 7.76 -10.38
N GLN A 60 2.25 7.54 -11.14
CA GLN A 60 2.22 7.61 -12.60
C GLN A 60 1.66 6.33 -13.25
N GLN A 61 2.05 5.16 -12.75
CA GLN A 61 1.81 3.89 -13.44
C GLN A 61 0.59 3.13 -12.93
N LYS A 62 0.20 3.35 -11.67
CA LYS A 62 -0.74 2.49 -10.95
C LYS A 62 -2.00 3.21 -10.45
N MET A 63 -1.99 4.55 -10.41
CA MET A 63 -3.10 5.35 -9.88
C MET A 63 -4.42 5.16 -10.64
N HIS A 64 -4.37 4.89 -11.95
CA HIS A 64 -5.57 4.69 -12.78
C HIS A 64 -6.37 3.41 -12.43
N GLN A 65 -5.80 2.50 -11.65
CA GLN A 65 -6.43 1.25 -11.22
C GLN A 65 -7.20 1.40 -9.89
N ILE A 66 -7.11 2.59 -9.28
CA ILE A 66 -7.73 2.92 -8.01
C ILE A 66 -9.07 3.62 -8.26
N ALA A 67 -10.09 3.24 -7.51
CA ALA A 67 -11.43 3.78 -7.68
C ALA A 67 -11.48 5.24 -7.23
N TYR A 68 -12.35 6.01 -7.87
CA TYR A 68 -12.81 7.27 -7.32
C TYR A 68 -13.47 7.01 -5.96
N ASP A 69 -13.12 7.79 -4.94
CA ASP A 69 -13.47 7.60 -3.51
C ASP A 69 -12.87 6.36 -2.80
N ALA A 70 -11.78 5.80 -3.33
CA ALA A 70 -11.05 4.73 -2.64
C ALA A 70 -10.34 5.19 -1.35
N VAL A 71 -10.17 4.26 -0.43
CA VAL A 71 -9.23 4.39 0.69
C VAL A 71 -7.85 3.92 0.25
N LEU A 72 -6.93 4.88 0.06
CA LEU A 72 -5.55 4.63 -0.31
C LEU A 72 -4.60 4.93 0.86
N TRP A 73 -3.90 3.90 1.32
CA TRP A 73 -2.87 4.00 2.36
C TRP A 73 -1.48 3.80 1.78
N PHE A 74 -0.52 4.62 2.22
CA PHE A 74 0.90 4.41 1.96
C PHE A 74 1.62 3.99 3.24
N ALA A 75 2.27 2.83 3.19
CA ALA A 75 3.19 2.35 4.21
C ALA A 75 4.63 2.64 3.77
N TYR A 76 5.41 3.26 4.64
CA TYR A 76 6.79 3.65 4.36
C TYR A 76 7.69 3.40 5.57
N PRO A 77 9.00 3.22 5.37
CA PRO A 77 9.94 3.07 6.47
C PRO A 77 9.90 4.28 7.40
N LYS A 78 9.81 4.03 8.70
CA LYS A 78 9.95 5.10 9.70
C LYS A 78 11.38 5.65 9.62
N GLY A 79 11.57 6.96 9.77
CA GLY A 79 12.91 7.58 9.75
C GLY A 79 13.86 7.05 10.82
N THR A 80 13.36 6.46 11.91
CA THR A 80 14.15 5.79 12.95
C THR A 80 14.43 4.31 12.66
N SER A 81 14.05 3.81 11.49
CA SER A 81 14.29 2.42 11.09
C SER A 81 15.71 2.26 10.53
N LYS A 82 16.19 1.02 10.45
CA LYS A 82 17.48 0.70 9.80
C LYS A 82 17.42 0.80 8.27
N VAL A 83 16.23 1.02 7.70
CA VAL A 83 16.00 1.10 6.26
C VAL A 83 16.20 2.56 5.83
N LYS A 84 17.18 2.79 4.94
CA LYS A 84 17.40 4.12 4.36
C LYS A 84 16.21 4.51 3.49
N THR A 85 15.71 5.72 3.70
CA THR A 85 14.58 6.30 2.97
C THR A 85 14.74 7.82 2.91
N ASP A 86 14.24 8.43 1.84
CA ASP A 86 14.18 9.89 1.62
C ASP A 86 12.74 10.44 1.82
N ILE A 87 11.80 9.58 2.21
CA ILE A 87 10.42 9.95 2.48
C ILE A 87 10.11 9.97 3.98
N ASN A 88 9.29 10.92 4.37
CA ASN A 88 8.67 11.03 5.68
C ASN A 88 7.31 11.72 5.50
N ARG A 89 6.54 11.82 6.60
CA ARG A 89 5.20 12.44 6.58
C ARG A 89 5.19 13.82 5.94
N ASP A 90 6.24 14.61 6.17
CA ASP A 90 6.33 16.01 5.73
C ASP A 90 7.01 16.17 4.36
N SER A 91 7.48 15.10 3.72
CA SER A 91 8.08 15.13 2.39
C SER A 91 7.24 14.46 1.29
N MET A 92 6.06 13.94 1.65
CA MET A 92 5.12 13.25 0.74
C MET A 92 3.90 14.09 0.31
N TRP A 93 3.95 15.40 0.53
CA TRP A 93 2.95 16.39 0.10
C TRP A 93 3.56 17.38 -0.90
#